data_AF-A0A5P9CZY3-F1
#
_entry.id   AF-A0A5P9CZY3-F1
#
_cell.length_a   1.000
_cell.length_b   1.000
_cell.length_c   1.000
_cell.angle_alpha   90.00
_cell.angle_beta   90.00
_cell.angle_gamma   90.00
#
_symmetry.space_group_name_H-M   'P 1'
#
loop_
_entity.id
_entity.type
_entity.pdbx_description
1 polymer ?
#
loop_
_entity_poly.entity_id
_entity_poly.type
_entity_poly.pdbx_seq_one_letter_code
_entity_poly.pdbx_strand_id
1 'polypeptide(L)'
;MPWLKMLTPMAGKNFSLSIGDKTDRFNAKEAKRLVEAGLAEKTTKRDDSLVAVKEQLKKATAERDALKKTVGSLQAEIHALKLKSVPTGNEQAVQSAAPETRS
;
A
#
# COMPACT_ATOMS: atom_id res chain seq x y z
N MET A 1 19.31 -28.34 11.37
CA MET A 1 18.23 -28.48 12.37
C MET A 1 16.94 -27.94 11.76
N PRO A 2 15.77 -28.56 12.03
CA PRO A 2 14.49 -28.10 11.49
C PRO A 2 14.08 -26.77 12.13
N TRP A 3 13.46 -25.90 11.34
CA TRP A 3 12.90 -24.65 11.82
C TRP A 3 11.42 -24.84 12.17
N LEU A 4 11.02 -24.34 13.33
CA LEU A 4 9.65 -24.40 13.83
C LEU A 4 9.12 -23.00 14.09
N LYS A 5 7.84 -22.78 13.80
CA LYS A 5 7.07 -21.64 14.28
C LYS A 5 6.18 -22.15 15.42
N MET A 6 6.28 -21.55 16.60
CA MET A 6 5.50 -21.96 17.77
C MET A 6 4.05 -21.53 17.63
N LEU A 7 3.11 -22.44 17.90
CA LEU A 7 1.67 -22.14 17.98
C LEU A 7 1.21 -21.91 19.43
N THR A 8 1.96 -22.46 20.38
CA THR A 8 1.74 -22.32 21.82
C THR A 8 3.00 -21.78 22.50
N PRO A 9 2.85 -20.95 23.56
CA PRO A 9 4.00 -20.46 24.30
C PRO A 9 4.70 -21.61 25.04
N MET A 10 6.03 -21.56 25.08
CA MET A 10 6.86 -22.59 25.72
C MET A 10 8.10 -21.97 26.35
N ALA A 11 8.30 -22.23 27.64
CA ALA A 11 9.49 -21.81 28.37
C ALA A 11 10.32 -23.03 28.79
N GLY A 12 11.63 -22.93 28.60
CA GLY A 12 12.61 -23.89 29.07
C GLY A 12 13.62 -23.21 30.00
N LYS A 13 14.58 -23.99 30.50
CA LYS A 13 15.58 -23.52 31.47
C LYS A 13 16.35 -22.26 31.01
N ASN A 14 16.60 -22.12 29.71
CA ASN A 14 17.41 -21.03 29.14
C ASN A 14 16.73 -20.31 27.97
N PHE A 15 15.40 -20.44 27.80
CA PHE A 15 14.68 -19.79 26.71
C PHE A 15 13.20 -19.61 27.05
N SER A 16 12.58 -18.61 26.43
CA SER A 16 11.14 -18.43 26.40
C SER A 16 10.73 -18.17 24.95
N LEU A 17 9.77 -18.96 24.45
CA LEU A 17 9.21 -18.84 23.11
C LEU A 17 7.74 -18.50 23.23
N SER A 18 7.33 -17.44 22.56
CA SER A 18 5.95 -16.99 22.45
C SER A 18 5.27 -17.60 21.23
N ILE A 19 3.94 -17.44 21.15
CA ILE A 19 3.19 -17.78 19.94
C ILE A 19 3.73 -16.96 18.77
N GLY A 20 4.03 -17.63 17.66
CA GLY A 20 4.61 -17.03 16.46
C GLY A 20 6.14 -16.98 16.43
N ASP A 21 6.80 -17.25 17.55
CA ASP A 21 8.28 -17.27 17.59
C ASP A 21 8.82 -18.40 16.73
N LYS A 22 9.93 -18.12 16.05
CA LYS A 22 10.64 -19.08 15.20
C LYS A 22 11.91 -19.57 15.87
N THR A 23 12.15 -20.87 15.79
CA THR A 23 13.33 -21.48 16.43
C THR A 23 13.83 -22.72 15.69
N ASP A 24 15.14 -22.95 15.74
CA ASP A 24 15.81 -24.17 15.31
C ASP A 24 16.45 -24.95 16.47
N ARG A 25 16.09 -24.60 17.72
CA ARG A 25 16.67 -25.19 18.95
C ARG A 25 16.34 -26.67 19.15
N PHE A 26 15.31 -27.18 18.47
CA PHE A 26 14.86 -28.56 18.61
C PHE A 26 15.52 -29.46 17.58
N ASN A 27 15.95 -30.65 18.03
CA ASN A 27 16.43 -31.66 17.10
C ASN A 27 15.27 -32.22 16.24
N ALA A 28 15.58 -33.02 15.23
CA ALA A 28 14.57 -33.54 14.30
C ALA A 28 13.46 -34.38 14.97
N LYS A 29 13.79 -35.14 16.03
CA LYS A 29 12.83 -35.99 16.74
C LYS A 29 11.89 -35.15 17.61
N GLU A 30 12.44 -34.18 18.34
CA GLU A 30 11.67 -33.26 19.17
C GLU A 30 10.77 -32.37 18.31
N ALA A 31 11.31 -31.82 17.23
CA ALA A 31 10.56 -31.00 16.30
C ALA A 31 9.38 -31.77 15.69
N LYS A 32 9.59 -33.04 15.33
CA LYS A 32 8.52 -33.91 14.84
C LYS A 32 7.41 -34.07 15.89
N ARG A 33 7.77 -34.36 17.15
CA ARG A 33 6.80 -34.48 18.25
C ARG A 33 6.01 -33.20 18.49
N LEU A 34 6.68 -32.04 18.46
CA LEU A 34 6.02 -30.74 18.66
C LEU A 34 5.01 -30.44 17.56
N VAL A 35 5.33 -30.80 16.31
CA VAL A 35 4.39 -30.64 15.19
C VAL A 35 3.25 -31.65 15.26
N GLU A 36 3.52 -32.92 15.57
CA GLU A 36 2.49 -33.95 15.73
C GLU A 36 1.53 -33.65 16.90
N ALA A 37 2.02 -33.01 17.96
CA ALA A 37 1.21 -32.55 19.07
C ALA A 37 0.44 -31.24 18.79
N GLY A 38 0.61 -30.63 17.60
CA GLY A 38 -0.04 -29.36 17.25
C GLY A 38 0.49 -28.13 18.00
N LEU A 39 1.66 -28.23 18.63
CA LEU A 39 2.28 -27.15 19.41
C LEU A 39 3.15 -26.22 18.57
N ALA A 40 3.55 -26.67 17.37
CA ALA A 40 4.37 -25.93 16.43
C ALA A 40 4.07 -26.34 14.99
N GLU A 41 4.49 -25.51 14.04
CA GLU A 41 4.45 -25.80 12.60
C GLU A 41 5.86 -25.80 12.01
N LYS A 42 6.08 -26.64 10.99
CA LYS A 42 7.31 -26.56 10.20
C LYS A 42 7.36 -25.21 9.50
N THR A 43 8.46 -24.49 9.68
CA THR A 43 8.71 -23.24 8.98
C THR A 43 10.11 -23.28 8.38
N THR A 44 10.42 -22.29 7.55
CA THR A 44 11.78 -22.04 7.07
C THR A 44 12.44 -20.97 7.94
N LYS A 45 13.78 -20.95 7.96
CA LYS A 45 14.59 -19.95 8.68
C LYS A 45 14.20 -18.50 8.36
N ARG A 46 13.64 -18.29 7.16
CA ARG A 46 13.27 -16.99 6.63
C ARG A 46 11.76 -16.94 6.43
N ASP A 47 11.07 -16.13 7.23
CA ASP A 47 9.90 -15.40 6.72
C ASP A 47 10.42 -14.21 5.88
N ASP A 48 11.10 -14.52 4.76
CA ASP A 48 11.47 -13.49 3.78
C ASP A 48 10.22 -12.77 3.27
N SER A 49 9.05 -13.43 3.32
CA SER A 49 7.77 -12.84 2.93
C SER A 49 7.40 -11.63 3.79
N LEU A 50 7.56 -11.68 5.12
CA LEU A 50 7.14 -10.57 6.00
C LEU A 50 8.08 -9.37 5.89
N VAL A 51 9.38 -9.62 5.73
CA VAL A 51 10.37 -8.54 5.50
C VAL A 51 10.19 -7.95 4.10
N ALA A 52 10.04 -8.79 3.07
CA ALA A 52 9.78 -8.34 1.71
C ALA A 52 8.45 -7.57 1.60
N VAL A 53 7.38 -8.04 2.26
CA VAL A 53 6.09 -7.36 2.30
C VAL A 53 6.19 -6.02 3.01
N LYS A 54 6.93 -5.92 4.13
CA LYS A 54 7.17 -4.63 4.80
C LYS A 54 7.94 -3.65 3.93
N GLU A 55 8.95 -4.11 3.20
CA GLU A 55 9.72 -3.28 2.27
C GLU A 55 8.89 -2.87 1.05
N GLN A 56 8.08 -3.78 0.50
CA GLN A 56 7.12 -3.47 -0.56
C GLN A 56 6.06 -2.45 -0.09
N LEU A 57 5.55 -2.60 1.13
CA LEU A 57 4.58 -1.68 1.70
C LEU A 57 5.16 -0.28 1.88
N LYS A 58 6.41 -0.17 2.35
CA LYS A 58 7.12 1.12 2.43
C LYS A 58 7.27 1.77 1.05
N LYS A 59 7.72 1.01 0.04
CA LYS A 59 7.86 1.51 -1.34
C LYS A 59 6.52 1.98 -1.91
N ALA A 60 5.48 1.16 -1.82
CA ALA A 60 4.14 1.51 -2.29
C ALA A 60 3.57 2.74 -1.59
N THR A 61 3.83 2.91 -0.29
CA THR A 61 3.39 4.09 0.47
C THR A 61 4.12 5.35 -0.01
N ALA A 62 5.44 5.27 -0.23
CA ALA A 62 6.23 6.37 -0.75
C ALA A 62 5.79 6.77 -2.17
N GLU A 63 5.53 5.79 -3.04
CA GLU A 63 5.02 6.01 -4.40
C GLU A 63 3.63 6.67 -4.38
N ARG A 64 2.73 6.19 -3.51
CA ARG A 64 1.40 6.79 -3.32
C ARG A 64 1.52 8.26 -2.91
N ASP A 65 2.40 8.57 -1.96
CA ASP A 65 2.56 9.93 -1.45
C ASP A 65 3.19 10.87 -2.51
N ALA A 66 4.10 10.35 -3.34
CA ALA A 66 4.64 11.07 -4.50
C ALA A 66 3.56 11.33 -5.56
N LEU A 67 2.78 10.31 -5.93
CA LEU A 67 1.68 10.46 -6.88
C LEU A 67 0.62 11.44 -6.40
N LYS A 68 0.29 11.43 -5.10
CA LYS A 68 -0.67 12.38 -4.51
C LYS A 68 -0.21 13.82 -4.66
N LYS A 69 1.10 14.10 -4.52
CA LYS A 69 1.67 15.43 -4.77
C LYS A 69 1.53 15.82 -6.24
N THR A 70 1.89 14.92 -7.15
CA THR A 70 1.78 15.17 -8.61
C THR A 70 0.34 15.45 -9.03
N VAL A 71 -0.62 14.64 -8.55
CA VAL A 71 -2.05 14.85 -8.81
C VAL A 71 -2.52 16.21 -8.28
N GLY A 72 -2.09 16.62 -7.09
CA GLY A 72 -2.41 17.94 -6.53
C GLY A 72 -1.87 19.08 -7.39
N SER A 73 -0.63 18.99 -7.84
CA SER A 73 -0.03 19.99 -8.75
C SER A 73 -0.77 20.07 -10.07
N LEU A 74 -1.07 18.94 -10.72
CA LEU A 74 -1.80 18.91 -11.99
C LEU A 74 -3.24 19.43 -11.84
N GLN A 75 -3.93 19.14 -10.73
CA GLN A 75 -5.25 19.70 -10.44
C GLN A 75 -5.20 21.22 -10.28
N ALA A 76 -4.18 21.75 -9.61
CA ALA A 76 -3.98 23.19 -9.48
C ALA A 76 -3.70 23.83 -10.86
N GLU A 77 -2.91 23.17 -11.71
CA GLU A 77 -2.60 23.63 -13.06
C GLU A 77 -3.84 23.65 -13.96
N ILE A 78 -4.66 22.59 -13.92
CA ILE A 78 -5.96 22.54 -14.60
C ILE A 78 -6.87 23.67 -14.13
N HIS A 79 -6.93 23.93 -12.82
CA HIS A 79 -7.75 25.02 -12.28
C HIS A 79 -7.25 26.40 -12.75
N ALA A 80 -5.94 26.61 -12.75
CA ALA A 80 -5.33 27.85 -13.24
C ALA A 80 -5.56 28.07 -14.74
N LEU A 81 -5.47 27.00 -15.55
CA LEU A 81 -5.77 27.06 -16.98
C LEU A 81 -7.24 27.31 -17.26
N LYS A 82 -8.16 26.67 -16.51
CA LYS A 82 -9.61 26.92 -16.61
C LYS A 82 -9.97 28.37 -16.31
N LEU A 83 -9.33 28.99 -15.32
CA LEU A 83 -9.52 30.41 -15.00
C LEU A 83 -8.99 31.32 -16.11
N LYS A 84 -7.87 30.97 -16.75
CA LYS A 84 -7.29 31.72 -17.87
C LYS A 84 -8.04 31.55 -19.19
N SER A 85 -8.75 30.43 -19.37
CA SER A 85 -9.50 30.12 -20.59
C SER A 85 -10.96 30.55 -20.54
N VAL A 86 -11.44 31.18 -19.46
CA VAL A 86 -12.77 31.81 -19.47
C VAL A 86 -12.74 32.93 -20.51
N PRO A 87 -13.45 32.80 -21.64
CA PRO A 87 -13.62 33.92 -22.54
C PRO A 87 -14.46 34.93 -21.79
N THR A 88 -13.96 36.15 -21.64
CA THR A 88 -14.77 37.30 -21.28
C THR A 88 -15.84 37.46 -22.38
N GLY A 89 -16.98 36.81 -22.17
CA GLY A 89 -18.16 36.97 -22.99
C GLY A 89 -18.76 38.35 -22.74
N ASN A 90 -18.20 39.37 -23.38
CA ASN A 90 -18.96 40.57 -23.68
C ASN A 90 -19.87 40.26 -24.88
N GLU A 91 -21.14 39.95 -24.56
CA GLU A 91 -22.33 40.67 -25.05
C GLU A 91 -22.02 41.88 -25.98
N GLN A 92 -22.61 42.12 -27.16
CA GLN A 92 -23.88 41.73 -27.77
C GLN A 92 -23.72 41.93 -29.29
N ALA A 93 -24.12 40.94 -30.08
CA ALA A 93 -24.67 41.20 -31.42
C ALA A 93 -26.19 40.95 -31.33
N VAL A 94 -26.95 41.77 -32.07
CA VAL A 94 -28.36 41.57 -32.46
C VAL A 94 -29.44 42.12 -31.52
N GLN A 95 -29.76 43.41 -31.70
CA GLN A 95 -31.15 43.88 -31.82
C GLN A 95 -31.19 44.81 -33.04
N SER A 96 -31.57 44.29 -34.22
CA SER A 96 -32.94 44.31 -34.74
C SER A 96 -33.40 45.72 -35.18
N ALA A 97 -33.22 46.03 -36.47
CA ALA A 97 -34.21 46.68 -37.34
C ALA A 97 -33.57 47.03 -38.71
N ALA A 98 -33.78 46.17 -39.72
CA ALA A 98 -34.03 46.68 -41.07
C ALA A 98 -35.51 47.09 -41.13
N PRO A 99 -35.88 48.15 -41.85
CA PRO A 99 -36.37 47.90 -43.22
C PRO A 99 -36.03 49.01 -44.24
N GLU A 100 -35.86 48.56 -45.49
CA GLU A 100 -36.21 49.23 -46.78
C GLU A 100 -35.56 50.59 -47.10
N THR A 101 -35.24 50.99 -48.33
CA THR A 101 -35.82 50.73 -49.66
C THR A 101 -34.75 50.87 -50.75
N ARG A 102 -34.96 50.10 -51.81
CA ARG A 102 -34.35 50.21 -53.14
C ARG A 102 -34.97 51.40 -53.88
N SER A 103 -34.17 52.35 -54.37
CA SER A 103 -34.23 52.88 -55.76
C SER A 103 -33.10 53.85 -56.05
#